data_AF-A0A8J4Y5D1-F1
#
_entry.id   AF-A0A8J4Y5D1-F1
#
_cell.length_a   1.000
_cell.length_b   1.000
_cell.length_c   1.000
_cell.angle_alpha   90.00
_cell.angle_beta   90.00
_cell.angle_gamma   90.00
#
_symmetry.space_group_name_H-M   'P 1'
#
loop_
_entity.id
_entity.type
_entity.pdbx_description
1 polymer ?
#
loop_
_entity_poly.entity_id
_entity_poly.type
_entity_poly.pdbx_seq_one_letter_code
_entity_poly.pdbx_strand_id
1 'polypeptide(L)'
;MIALTSRDIVAAEAHYHASCYRNYTRNKEDSNENEEEKVTDEFILYHKVEGEAYQELFEYIREDIIPNKRIIPVTSLTTKLESLMLSGGVNLLKDSTKKNMHRRLKSELGGAVEIFSDDKGKLLMVPCCVSLKDVVLENQNLHRELKLWKAKSTDINKIIDQT
;
A
#
# COMPACT_ATOMS: atom_id res chain seq x y z
N MET A 1 -25.93 -39.08 -13.61
CA MET A 1 -25.17 -39.92 -14.55
C MET A 1 -23.99 -39.07 -15.02
N ILE A 2 -22.75 -39.39 -14.60
CA ILE A 2 -21.55 -38.62 -14.96
C ILE A 2 -21.12 -39.11 -16.34
N ALA A 3 -21.21 -38.26 -17.36
CA ALA A 3 -20.73 -38.57 -18.70
C ALA A 3 -19.21 -38.38 -18.73
N LEU A 4 -18.46 -39.47 -18.67
CA LEU A 4 -17.00 -39.45 -18.83
C LEU A 4 -16.67 -39.24 -20.31
N THR A 5 -15.86 -38.22 -20.60
CA THR A 5 -15.46 -37.91 -21.96
C THR A 5 -14.22 -38.70 -22.36
N SER A 6 -13.99 -38.93 -23.65
CA SER A 6 -12.81 -39.66 -24.15
C SER A 6 -11.48 -39.04 -23.70
N ARG A 7 -11.46 -37.73 -23.43
CA ARG A 7 -10.31 -36.99 -22.89
C ARG A 7 -10.00 -37.39 -21.44
N ASP A 8 -11.03 -37.61 -20.62
CA ASP A 8 -10.85 -38.01 -19.22
C ASP A 8 -10.21 -39.40 -19.10
N ILE A 9 -10.50 -40.30 -20.06
CA ILE A 9 -9.93 -41.65 -20.12
C ILE A 9 -8.44 -41.59 -20.47
N VAL A 10 -8.08 -40.85 -21.53
CA VAL A 10 -6.68 -40.69 -21.98
C VAL A 10 -5.81 -40.06 -20.88
N ALA A 11 -6.36 -39.10 -20.14
CA ALA A 11 -5.64 -38.41 -19.09
C ALA A 11 -5.54 -39.20 -17.77
N ALA A 12 -6.37 -40.23 -17.57
CA ALA A 12 -6.20 -41.19 -16.48
C ALA A 12 -5.13 -42.25 -16.81
N GLU A 13 -5.00 -42.62 -18.10
CA GLU A 13 -4.03 -43.61 -18.57
C GLU A 13 -2.60 -43.03 -18.64
N ALA A 14 -2.46 -41.80 -19.11
CA ALA A 14 -1.21 -41.06 -19.03
C ALA A 14 -1.19 -40.34 -17.67
N HIS A 15 -0.35 -40.78 -16.73
CA HIS A 15 -0.17 -40.17 -15.39
C HIS A 15 0.28 -38.69 -15.44
N TYR A 16 -0.57 -37.80 -15.93
CA TYR A 16 -0.28 -36.39 -16.07
C TYR A 16 -0.20 -35.74 -14.69
N HIS A 17 0.73 -34.81 -14.53
CA HIS A 17 0.70 -33.88 -13.41
C HIS A 17 -0.63 -33.10 -13.41
N ALA A 18 -1.14 -32.74 -12.23
CA ALA A 18 -2.41 -32.03 -12.08
C ALA A 18 -2.47 -30.73 -12.92
N SER A 19 -1.35 -30.04 -13.11
CA SER A 19 -1.23 -28.87 -13.98
C SER A 19 -1.41 -29.21 -15.47
N CYS A 20 -0.87 -30.34 -15.92
CA CYS A 20 -1.01 -30.83 -17.29
C CYS A 20 -2.44 -31.33 -17.57
N TYR A 21 -3.05 -32.07 -16.63
CA TYR A 21 -4.45 -32.49 -16.73
C TYR A 21 -5.40 -31.30 -16.88
N ARG A 22 -5.18 -30.26 -16.07
CA ARG A 22 -5.97 -29.02 -16.12
C ARG A 22 -5.84 -28.29 -17.45
N ASN A 23 -4.66 -28.28 -18.06
CA ASN A 23 -4.45 -27.67 -19.37
C ASN A 23 -5.04 -28.48 -20.51
N TYR A 24 -5.04 -29.82 -20.40
CA TYR A 24 -5.57 -30.72 -21.42
C TYR A 24 -7.10 -30.78 -21.46
N THR A 25 -7.76 -30.78 -20.30
CA THR A 25 -9.22 -30.85 -20.18
C THR A 25 -9.91 -29.50 -20.31
N ARG A 26 -9.19 -28.39 -20.12
CA ARG A 26 -9.71 -27.05 -20.39
C ARG A 26 -10.03 -26.95 -21.87
N ASN A 27 -11.31 -26.88 -22.20
CA ASN A 27 -11.79 -26.63 -23.57
C ASN A 27 -11.01 -25.45 -24.15
N LYS A 28 -10.09 -25.72 -25.07
CA LYS A 28 -9.79 -24.79 -26.15
C LYS A 28 -11.03 -24.80 -27.03
N GLU A 29 -12.00 -23.97 -26.65
CA GLU A 29 -12.75 -23.29 -27.69
C GLU A 29 -11.69 -22.59 -28.52
N ASP A 30 -11.63 -22.92 -29.81
CA ASP A 30 -10.86 -22.18 -30.79
C ASP A 30 -11.47 -20.78 -30.90
N SER A 31 -11.28 -19.96 -29.86
CA SER A 31 -11.26 -18.52 -29.98
C SER A 31 -9.95 -18.18 -30.69
N ASN A 32 -9.99 -18.36 -32.02
CA ASN A 32 -9.19 -17.60 -32.97
C ASN A 32 -9.56 -16.13 -32.84
N GLU A 33 -9.24 -15.53 -31.70
CA GLU A 33 -9.05 -14.10 -31.58
C GLU A 33 -7.78 -13.97 -30.76
N ASN A 34 -6.69 -13.71 -31.49
CA ASN A 34 -5.67 -12.83 -30.97
C ASN A 34 -6.38 -11.51 -30.64
N GLU A 35 -7.06 -11.44 -29.49
CA GLU A 35 -7.14 -10.21 -28.74
C GLU A 35 -5.72 -9.95 -28.25
N GLU A 36 -4.88 -9.50 -29.18
CA GLU A 36 -3.95 -8.43 -28.85
C GLU A 36 -4.84 -7.37 -28.20
N GLU A 37 -4.93 -7.41 -26.86
CA GLU A 37 -5.34 -6.27 -26.07
C GLU A 37 -4.60 -5.10 -26.72
N LYS A 38 -5.32 -4.28 -27.50
CA LYS A 38 -4.76 -3.06 -28.03
C LYS A 38 -4.45 -2.25 -26.81
N VAL A 39 -3.21 -2.38 -26.34
CA VAL A 39 -2.69 -1.65 -25.20
C VAL A 39 -2.90 -0.21 -25.58
N THR A 40 -3.94 0.36 -25.02
CA THR A 40 -4.41 1.68 -25.42
C THR A 40 -3.31 2.64 -24.98
N ASP A 41 -3.06 3.68 -25.75
CA ASP A 41 -2.00 4.65 -25.42
C ASP A 41 -2.15 5.19 -23.98
N GLU A 42 -3.40 5.30 -23.53
CA GLU A 42 -3.79 5.62 -22.15
C GLU A 42 -3.34 4.59 -21.09
N PHE A 43 -3.35 3.28 -21.41
CA PHE A 43 -2.87 2.23 -20.51
C PHE A 43 -1.35 2.30 -20.33
N ILE A 44 -0.61 2.51 -21.42
CA ILE A 44 0.85 2.68 -21.39
C ILE A 44 1.21 3.94 -20.60
N LEU A 45 0.52 5.05 -20.88
CA LEU A 45 0.72 6.31 -20.17
C LEU A 45 0.46 6.16 -18.67
N TYR A 46 -0.66 5.52 -18.29
CA TYR A 46 -0.99 5.29 -16.89
C TYR A 46 0.11 4.53 -16.15
N HIS A 47 0.59 3.42 -16.71
CA HIS A 47 1.61 2.60 -16.05
C HIS A 47 2.97 3.29 -15.99
N LYS A 48 3.30 4.11 -16.99
CA LYS A 48 4.51 4.93 -16.98
C LYS A 48 4.45 5.96 -15.85
N VAL A 49 3.37 6.74 -15.78
CA VAL A 49 3.16 7.74 -14.73
C VAL A 49 3.07 7.08 -13.35
N GLU A 50 2.44 5.90 -13.25
CA GLU A 50 2.41 5.11 -12.03
C GLU A 50 3.82 4.72 -11.56
N GLY A 51 4.68 4.26 -12.47
CA GLY A 51 6.07 3.94 -12.16
C GLY A 51 6.86 5.15 -11.63
N GLU A 52 6.74 6.29 -12.33
CA GLU A 52 7.40 7.55 -11.95
C GLU A 52 6.90 8.05 -10.59
N ALA A 53 5.58 8.09 -10.37
CA ALA A 53 4.98 8.52 -9.11
C ALA A 53 5.39 7.61 -7.93
N TYR A 54 5.51 6.30 -8.14
CA TYR A 54 6.02 5.41 -7.09
C TYR A 54 7.50 5.66 -6.79
N GLN A 55 8.31 5.92 -7.82
CA GLN A 55 9.73 6.20 -7.64
C GLN A 55 9.92 7.46 -6.78
N GLU A 56 9.22 8.55 -7.11
CA GLU A 56 9.24 9.79 -6.33
C GLU A 56 8.70 9.58 -4.90
N LEU A 57 7.68 8.74 -4.72
CA LEU A 57 7.16 8.40 -3.40
C LEU A 57 8.23 7.65 -2.56
N PHE A 58 8.98 6.74 -3.16
CA PHE A 58 10.03 6.00 -2.44
C PHE A 58 11.22 6.90 -2.11
N GLU A 59 11.59 7.82 -2.99
CA GLU A 59 12.61 8.83 -2.74
C GLU A 59 12.20 9.71 -1.56
N TYR A 60 10.97 10.23 -1.56
CA TYR A 60 10.41 10.97 -0.44
C TYR A 60 10.50 10.20 0.89
N ILE A 61 10.20 8.90 0.88
CA ILE A 61 10.31 8.07 2.08
C ILE A 61 11.76 7.92 2.54
N ARG A 62 12.70 7.70 1.61
CA ARG A 62 14.12 7.51 1.91
C ARG A 62 14.81 8.78 2.38
N GLU A 63 14.41 9.94 1.88
CA GLU A 63 15.07 11.22 2.17
C GLU A 63 14.41 12.00 3.32
N ASP A 64 13.08 11.97 3.43
CA ASP A 64 12.37 12.73 4.46
C ASP A 64 11.93 11.83 5.62
N ILE A 65 11.24 10.73 5.33
CA ILE A 65 10.53 9.96 6.38
C ILE A 65 11.49 9.15 7.24
N ILE A 66 12.39 8.39 6.61
CA ILE A 66 13.34 7.51 7.31
C ILE A 66 14.36 8.32 8.12
N PRO A 67 15.05 9.34 7.57
CA PRO A 67 16.05 10.09 8.32
C PRO A 67 15.45 10.87 9.48
N ASN A 68 14.24 11.43 9.29
CA ASN A 68 13.53 12.16 10.34
C ASN A 68 12.73 11.27 11.29
N LYS A 69 12.84 9.93 11.17
CA LYS A 69 12.16 8.96 12.07
C LYS A 69 10.65 9.19 12.17
N ARG A 70 10.03 9.71 11.10
CA ARG A 70 8.66 10.18 11.15
C ARG A 70 7.68 9.02 11.00
N ILE A 71 6.75 8.91 11.94
CA ILE A 71 5.63 7.97 11.84
C ILE A 71 4.51 8.64 11.05
N ILE A 72 4.04 7.99 9.99
CA ILE A 72 3.00 8.54 9.11
C ILE A 72 1.90 7.52 8.83
N PRO A 73 0.63 7.95 8.70
CA PRO A 73 -0.44 7.06 8.29
C PRO A 73 -0.33 6.75 6.79
N VAL A 74 -0.64 5.51 6.42
CA VAL A 74 -0.61 5.04 5.02
C VAL A 74 -1.60 5.82 4.14
N THR A 75 -2.65 6.38 4.73
CA THR A 75 -3.58 7.29 4.03
C THR A 75 -2.87 8.54 3.52
N SER A 76 -1.92 9.11 4.29
CA SER A 76 -1.15 10.28 3.84
C SER A 76 -0.21 9.96 2.68
N LEU A 77 0.33 8.74 2.65
CA LEU A 77 1.09 8.24 1.49
C LEU A 77 0.19 8.07 0.28
N THR A 78 -1.04 7.59 0.48
CA THR A 78 -2.02 7.45 -0.61
C THR A 78 -2.37 8.81 -1.22
N THR A 79 -2.63 9.83 -0.39
CA THR A 79 -2.92 11.19 -0.87
C THR A 79 -1.72 11.82 -1.58
N LYS A 80 -0.49 11.51 -1.13
CA LYS A 80 0.73 11.98 -1.79
C LYS A 80 0.87 11.30 -3.16
N LEU A 81 0.64 9.99 -3.26
CA LEU A 81 0.64 9.25 -4.51
C LEU A 81 -0.43 9.78 -5.48
N GLU A 82 -1.64 10.06 -5.00
CA GLU A 82 -2.70 10.68 -5.82
C GLU A 82 -2.25 12.03 -6.38
N SER A 83 -1.57 12.85 -5.57
CA SER A 83 -1.05 14.15 -6.00
C SER A 83 0.04 14.02 -7.08
N LEU A 84 0.93 13.03 -6.95
CA LEU A 84 1.98 12.75 -7.94
C LEU A 84 1.40 12.23 -9.27
N MET A 85 0.40 11.35 -9.20
CA MET A 85 -0.32 10.85 -10.36
C MET A 85 -1.07 11.97 -11.09
N LEU A 86 -1.69 12.88 -10.34
CA LEU A 86 -2.35 14.07 -10.88
C LEU A 86 -1.37 14.99 -11.61
N SER A 87 -0.17 15.23 -11.05
CA SER A 87 0.87 16.02 -11.73
C SER A 87 1.39 15.35 -13.01
N GLY A 88 1.37 14.03 -13.08
CA GLY A 88 1.72 13.27 -14.28
C GLY A 88 0.60 13.17 -15.33
N GLY A 89 -0.55 13.83 -15.10
CA GLY A 89 -1.68 13.87 -16.04
C GLY A 89 -2.72 12.76 -15.87
N VAL A 90 -2.65 11.99 -14.77
CA VAL A 90 -3.65 10.96 -14.46
C VAL A 90 -4.65 11.51 -13.45
N ASN A 91 -5.89 11.72 -13.90
CA ASN A 91 -6.96 12.33 -13.10
C ASN A 91 -7.51 11.44 -11.98
N LEU A 92 -7.43 10.11 -12.14
CA LEU A 92 -8.00 9.17 -11.18
C LEU A 92 -7.07 7.99 -10.92
N LEU A 93 -6.74 7.79 -9.65
CA LEU A 93 -5.99 6.62 -9.19
C LEU A 93 -6.88 5.38 -9.22
N LYS A 94 -6.46 4.33 -9.94
CA LYS A 94 -7.18 3.06 -9.96
C LYS A 94 -7.16 2.39 -8.59
N ASP A 95 -8.26 1.71 -8.23
CA ASP A 95 -8.35 0.93 -6.99
C ASP A 95 -7.29 -0.17 -6.92
N SER A 96 -6.90 -0.75 -8.06
CA SER A 96 -5.81 -1.72 -8.15
C SER A 96 -4.49 -1.13 -7.67
N THR A 97 -4.20 0.12 -7.99
CA THR A 97 -2.98 0.83 -7.57
C THR A 97 -3.00 1.04 -6.05
N LYS A 98 -4.14 1.48 -5.49
CA LYS A 98 -4.31 1.60 -4.03
C LYS A 98 -4.11 0.27 -3.30
N LYS A 99 -4.73 -0.80 -3.80
CA LYS A 99 -4.61 -2.16 -3.23
C LYS A 99 -3.17 -2.68 -3.29
N ASN A 100 -2.46 -2.40 -4.39
CA ASN A 100 -1.09 -2.87 -4.58
C ASN A 100 -0.04 -2.03 -3.86
N MET A 101 -0.38 -0.83 -3.38
CA MET A 101 0.55 0.08 -2.71
C MET A 101 1.24 -0.58 -1.52
N HIS A 102 0.51 -1.29 -0.66
CA HIS A 102 1.10 -1.97 0.49
C HIS A 102 2.13 -3.03 0.08
N ARG A 103 1.82 -3.83 -0.95
CA ARG A 103 2.74 -4.83 -1.49
C ARG A 103 3.99 -4.18 -2.08
N ARG A 104 3.84 -3.07 -2.81
CA ARG A 104 4.98 -2.33 -3.40
C ARG A 104 5.86 -1.70 -2.34
N LEU A 105 5.28 -1.03 -1.34
CA LEU A 105 6.01 -0.47 -0.21
C LEU A 105 6.83 -1.54 0.52
N LYS A 106 6.21 -2.69 0.80
CA LYS A 106 6.89 -3.81 1.46
C LYS A 106 8.01 -4.42 0.60
N SER A 107 7.84 -4.47 -0.72
CA SER A 107 8.85 -4.99 -1.64
C SER A 107 10.06 -4.06 -1.77
N GLU A 108 9.83 -2.75 -1.91
CA GLU A 108 10.87 -1.75 -2.20
C GLU A 108 11.55 -1.18 -0.96
N LEU A 109 10.85 -1.17 0.18
CA LEU A 109 11.34 -0.65 1.45
C LEU A 109 11.44 -1.75 2.52
N GLY A 110 11.36 -3.01 2.10
CA GLY A 110 11.44 -4.17 2.99
C GLY A 110 12.67 -4.10 3.88
N GLY A 111 12.45 -4.15 5.20
CA GLY A 111 13.50 -4.06 6.21
C GLY A 111 13.85 -2.65 6.68
N ALA A 112 13.50 -1.61 5.91
CA ALA A 112 13.69 -0.21 6.32
C ALA A 112 12.46 0.39 7.00
N VAL A 113 11.27 -0.12 6.69
CA VAL A 113 10.00 0.32 7.27
C VAL A 113 9.14 -0.87 7.70
N GLU A 114 8.35 -0.66 8.74
CA GLU A 114 7.31 -1.57 9.21
C GLU A 114 5.94 -0.92 9.05
N ILE A 115 4.94 -1.71 8.64
CA ILE A 115 3.56 -1.25 8.50
C ILE A 115 2.68 -2.12 9.39
N PHE A 116 1.93 -1.49 10.29
CA PHE A 116 1.00 -2.16 11.21
C PHE A 116 -0.24 -1.31 11.45
N SER A 117 -1.29 -1.92 12.02
CA SER A 117 -2.54 -1.23 12.36
C SER A 117 -2.50 -0.66 13.78
N ASP A 118 -2.99 0.56 13.97
CA ASP A 118 -3.25 1.12 15.30
C ASP A 118 -4.44 0.44 16.00
N ASP A 119 -4.72 0.87 17.23
CA ASP A 119 -5.84 0.42 18.06
C ASP A 119 -7.22 0.67 17.41
N LYS A 120 -7.29 1.55 16.42
CA LYS A 120 -8.49 1.94 15.67
C LYS A 120 -8.53 1.33 14.27
N GLY A 121 -7.59 0.44 13.93
CA GLY A 121 -7.49 -0.24 12.64
C GLY A 121 -6.87 0.61 11.51
N LYS A 122 -6.30 1.78 11.80
CA LYS A 122 -5.60 2.62 10.82
C LYS A 122 -4.18 2.11 10.60
N LEU A 123 -3.78 1.99 9.34
CA LEU A 123 -2.43 1.57 8.98
C LEU A 123 -1.44 2.72 9.15
N LEU A 124 -0.40 2.45 9.94
CA LEU A 124 0.74 3.34 10.18
C LEU A 124 2.00 2.74 9.56
N MET A 125 2.84 3.59 8.99
CA MET A 125 4.19 3.25 8.55
C MET A 125 5.19 3.83 9.53
N VAL A 126 6.09 2.99 10.03
CA VAL A 126 7.13 3.32 11.00
C VAL A 126 8.49 2.96 10.42
N PRO A 127 9.45 3.90 10.37
CA PRO A 127 10.83 3.58 10.03
C PRO A 127 11.48 2.64 11.07
N CYS A 128 12.20 1.61 10.63
CA CYS A 128 12.89 0.67 11.52
C CYS A 128 14.03 1.34 12.33
N CYS A 129 14.49 2.52 11.92
CA CYS A 129 15.49 3.31 12.64
C CYS A 129 14.93 4.00 13.91
N VAL A 130 13.62 3.94 14.14
CA VAL A 130 12.97 4.43 15.36
C VAL A 130 13.31 3.50 16.52
N SER A 131 14.08 3.97 17.49
CA SER A 131 14.39 3.19 18.68
C SER A 131 13.34 3.41 19.79
N LEU A 132 13.13 2.39 20.63
CA LEU A 132 12.27 2.52 21.81
C LEU A 132 12.70 3.69 22.72
N LYS A 133 14.01 3.94 22.80
CA LYS A 133 14.56 5.05 23.60
C LYS A 133 14.12 6.42 23.07
N ASP A 134 14.13 6.59 21.75
CA ASP A 134 13.69 7.83 21.11
C ASP A 134 12.21 8.08 21.42
N VAL A 135 11.38 7.04 21.26
CA VAL A 135 9.92 7.12 21.52
C VAL A 135 9.63 7.43 22.98
N VAL A 136 10.33 6.79 23.92
CA VAL A 136 10.15 7.05 25.35
C VAL A 136 10.51 8.50 25.70
N LEU A 137 11.61 9.02 25.15
CA LEU A 137 12.05 10.38 25.42
C LEU A 137 11.05 11.42 24.87
N GLU A 138 10.59 11.21 23.63
CA GLU A 138 9.59 12.08 22.99
C GLU A 138 8.26 12.06 23.75
N ASN A 139 7.81 10.87 24.17
CA ASN A 139 6.60 10.71 24.97
C ASN A 139 6.71 11.42 26.34
N GLN A 140 7.87 11.34 27.01
CA GLN A 140 8.11 12.10 28.25
C GLN A 140 8.05 13.61 28.03
N ASN A 141 8.61 14.11 26.92
CA ASN A 141 8.55 15.53 26.58
C ASN A 141 7.09 15.97 26.33
N LEU A 142 6.33 15.22 25.55
CA LEU A 142 4.90 15.46 25.32
C LEU A 142 4.10 15.48 26.62
N HIS A 143 4.39 14.58 27.56
CA HIS A 143 3.75 14.59 28.88
C HIS A 143 4.11 15.83 29.71
N ARG A 144 5.35 16.33 29.63
CA ARG A 144 5.74 17.58 30.29
C ARG A 144 5.01 18.77 29.69
N GLU A 145 4.97 18.86 28.36
CA GLU A 145 4.24 19.92 27.65
C GLU A 145 2.75 19.89 27.98
N LEU A 146 2.10 18.73 27.96
CA LEU A 146 0.70 18.59 28.33
C LEU A 146 0.41 19.07 29.75
N LYS A 147 1.31 18.83 30.70
CA LYS A 147 1.17 19.35 32.08
C LYS A 147 1.24 20.87 32.11
N LEU A 148 2.19 21.48 31.38
CA LEU A 148 2.32 22.93 31.29
C LEU A 148 1.07 23.56 30.66
N TRP A 149 0.57 22.99 29.56
CA TRP A 149 -0.63 23.48 28.90
C TRP A 149 -1.89 23.35 29.77
N LYS A 150 -2.03 22.25 30.51
CA LYS A 150 -3.14 22.08 31.46
C LYS A 150 -3.09 23.10 32.60
N ALA A 151 -1.90 23.38 33.15
CA ALA A 151 -1.74 24.41 34.17
C ALA A 151 -2.13 25.78 33.64
N LYS A 152 -1.60 26.16 32.47
CA LYS A 152 -1.92 27.44 31.81
C LYS A 152 -3.41 27.59 31.48
N SER A 153 -4.07 26.53 31.03
CA SER A 153 -5.52 26.53 30.79
C SER A 153 -6.33 26.70 32.09
N THR A 154 -5.86 26.12 33.19
CA THR A 154 -6.54 26.22 34.50
C THR A 154 -6.43 27.64 35.06
N ASP A 155 -5.28 28.29 34.86
CA ASP A 155 -5.07 29.68 35.28
C ASP A 155 -5.97 30.65 34.48
N ILE A 156 -6.12 30.43 33.17
CA ILE A 156 -7.04 31.22 32.34
C ILE A 156 -8.49 31.05 32.81
N ASN A 157 -8.94 29.82 33.08
CA ASN A 157 -10.31 29.57 33.54
C ASN A 157 -10.58 30.21 34.91
N LYS A 158 -9.61 30.20 35.83
CA LYS A 158 -9.73 30.89 37.13
C LYS A 158 -9.86 32.41 37.00
N ILE A 159 -9.21 33.01 36.00
CA ILE A 159 -9.34 34.46 35.74
C ILE A 159 -10.73 34.79 35.20
N ILE A 160 -11.28 33.94 34.33
CA ILE A 160 -12.62 34.13 33.75
C ILE A 160 -13.71 34.00 34.83
N ASP A 161 -13.62 33.02 35.73
CA ASP A 161 -14.60 32.83 36.82
C ASP A 161 -14.57 33.94 37.90
N GLN A 162 -13.56 34.81 37.89
CA GLN A 162 -13.42 35.94 38.82
C GLN A 162 -13.90 37.30 38.25
N THR A 163 -14.35 37.32 36.99
CA THR A 163 -14.85 38.53 36.30
C THR A 163 -16.36 38.45 36.12
#